data_AF-A0A6J1WVF0-F1
#
_entry.id   AF-A0A6J1WVF0-F1
#
_cell.length_a   1.000
_cell.length_b   1.000
_cell.length_c   1.000
_cell.angle_alpha   90.00
_cell.angle_beta   90.00
_cell.angle_gamma   90.00
#
_symmetry.space_group_name_H-M   'P 1'
#
loop_
_entity.id
_entity.type
_entity.pdbx_description
1 polymer ?
#
loop_
_entity_poly.entity_id
_entity_poly.type
_entity_poly.pdbx_seq_one_letter_code
_entity_poly.pdbx_strand_id
1 'polypeptide(L)'
;EISNSKRFSTRYGGLHFFNPVPVMRLLEVIRGDHISDATYQTLMEWGKSVGKTCITCKDTPGFVVNRLLAPYSAEAMRLYERG
;
A
#
# COMPACT_ATOMS: atom_id res chain seq x y z
N GLU A 1 -3.14 -3.65 13.69
CA GLU A 1 -4.44 -3.93 14.36
C GLU A 1 -5.23 -5.08 13.74
N ILE A 2 -5.54 -5.06 12.43
CA ILE A 2 -6.25 -6.16 11.72
C ILE A 2 -5.52 -7.52 11.89
N SER A 3 -4.22 -7.44 12.10
CA SER A 3 -3.29 -8.55 12.26
C SER A 3 -3.35 -9.33 13.58
N ASN A 4 -4.08 -8.84 14.60
CA ASN A 4 -3.92 -9.28 16.00
C ASN A 4 -4.35 -10.74 16.27
N SER A 5 -5.00 -11.40 15.32
CA SER A 5 -5.24 -12.84 15.36
C SER A 5 -3.98 -13.61 14.94
N LYS A 6 -3.17 -14.02 15.93
CA LYS A 6 -1.94 -14.81 15.74
C LYS A 6 -2.14 -16.12 14.95
N ARG A 7 -3.37 -16.62 14.86
CA ARG A 7 -3.66 -17.93 14.26
C ARG A 7 -3.44 -17.96 12.74
N PHE A 8 -3.48 -16.81 12.06
CA PHE A 8 -3.38 -16.71 10.60
C PHE A 8 -2.42 -15.61 10.12
N SER A 9 -1.53 -15.10 10.98
CA SER A 9 -0.63 -13.97 10.69
C SER A 9 0.23 -14.13 9.44
N THR A 10 0.55 -15.37 9.08
CA THR A 10 1.37 -15.69 7.90
C THR A 10 0.59 -15.75 6.60
N ARG A 11 -0.75 -15.75 6.66
CA ARG A 11 -1.67 -16.02 5.51
C ARG A 11 -2.55 -14.85 5.10
N TYR A 12 -2.32 -13.65 5.63
CA TYR A 12 -2.97 -12.43 5.14
C TYR A 12 -1.94 -11.35 4.84
N GLY A 13 -2.31 -10.44 3.97
CA GLY A 13 -1.56 -9.23 3.64
C GLY A 13 -2.50 -8.13 3.17
N GLY A 14 -1.97 -6.94 2.91
CA GLY A 14 -2.77 -5.81 2.46
C GLY A 14 -2.66 -5.60 0.94
N LEU A 15 -3.75 -5.10 0.35
CA LEU A 15 -3.82 -4.61 -1.02
C LEU A 15 -4.46 -3.23 -1.00
N HIS A 16 -3.68 -2.18 -1.27
CA HIS A 16 -4.16 -0.81 -1.29
C HIS A 16 -4.31 -0.33 -2.74
N PHE A 17 -5.57 -0.21 -3.15
CA PHE A 17 -5.97 0.30 -4.46
C PHE A 17 -6.14 1.82 -4.42
N PHE A 18 -5.99 2.44 -5.59
CA PHE A 18 -6.23 3.86 -5.78
C PHE A 18 -7.53 4.08 -6.56
N ASN A 19 -8.33 5.06 -6.15
CA ASN A 19 -9.61 5.40 -6.76
C ASN A 19 -9.40 6.32 -7.98
N PRO A 20 -10.06 6.11 -9.14
CA PRO A 20 -10.93 4.99 -9.51
C PRO A 20 -10.20 3.68 -9.77
N VAL A 21 -10.63 2.61 -9.10
CA VAL A 21 -9.96 1.30 -9.14
C VAL A 21 -9.77 0.75 -10.56
N PRO A 22 -10.72 0.82 -11.50
CA PRO A 22 -10.51 0.31 -12.85
C PRO A 22 -9.46 1.10 -13.66
N VAL A 23 -9.29 2.39 -13.35
CA VAL A 23 -8.46 3.33 -14.11
C VAL A 23 -7.03 3.39 -13.56
N MET A 24 -6.90 3.40 -12.23
CA MET A 24 -5.59 3.52 -11.59
C MET A 24 -4.79 2.23 -11.72
N ARG A 25 -3.56 2.35 -12.23
CA ARG A 25 -2.68 1.20 -12.47
C ARG A 25 -1.93 0.73 -11.22
N LEU A 26 -1.66 1.63 -10.28
CA LEU A 26 -0.85 1.31 -9.11
C LEU A 26 -1.64 0.44 -8.12
N LEU A 27 -0.95 -0.54 -7.54
CA LEU A 27 -1.41 -1.32 -6.40
C LEU A 27 -0.27 -1.45 -5.40
N GLU A 28 -0.49 -0.98 -4.18
CA GLU A 28 0.45 -1.18 -3.08
C GLU A 28 0.15 -2.53 -2.40
N VAL A 29 1.13 -3.44 -2.42
CA VAL A 29 1.05 -4.72 -1.73
C VAL A 29 1.78 -4.59 -0.40
N ILE A 30 1.01 -4.59 0.69
CA ILE A 30 1.53 -4.37 2.04
C ILE A 30 2.12 -5.68 2.58
N ARG A 31 3.43 -5.67 2.81
CA ARG A 31 4.19 -6.76 3.41
C ARG A 31 4.48 -6.43 4.87
N GLY A 32 3.67 -6.98 5.78
CA GLY A 32 3.92 -6.94 7.22
C GLY A 32 4.98 -7.97 7.63
N ASP A 33 5.57 -7.81 8.82
CA ASP A 33 6.72 -8.63 9.27
C ASP A 33 6.43 -10.13 9.41
N HIS A 34 5.15 -10.49 9.59
CA HIS A 34 4.73 -11.88 9.84
C HIS A 34 4.22 -12.62 8.61
N ILE A 35 4.03 -11.94 7.47
CA ILE A 35 3.49 -12.56 6.26
C ILE A 35 4.49 -13.58 5.69
N SER A 36 4.00 -14.74 5.26
CA SER A 36 4.84 -15.71 4.55
C SER A 36 5.21 -15.19 3.15
N ASP A 37 6.40 -15.56 2.66
CA ASP A 37 6.82 -15.25 1.29
C ASP A 37 5.81 -15.78 0.27
N ALA A 38 5.28 -16.99 0.48
CA ALA A 38 4.26 -17.57 -0.38
C ALA A 38 3.01 -16.67 -0.48
N THR A 39 2.48 -16.21 0.66
CA THR A 39 1.30 -15.32 0.66
C THR A 39 1.61 -13.99 -0.02
N TYR A 40 2.78 -13.41 0.26
CA TYR A 40 3.22 -12.18 -0.38
C TYR A 40 3.34 -12.32 -1.91
N GLN A 41 3.94 -13.39 -2.41
CA GLN A 41 4.05 -13.64 -3.85
C GLN A 41 2.68 -13.87 -4.50
N THR A 42 1.78 -14.61 -3.85
CA THR A 42 0.41 -14.79 -4.33
C THR A 42 -0.30 -13.44 -4.50
N LEU A 43 -0.18 -12.52 -3.54
CA LEU A 43 -0.77 -11.18 -3.63
C LEU A 43 -0.15 -10.36 -4.78
N MET A 44 1.17 -10.43 -4.96
CA MET A 44 1.87 -9.75 -6.04
C MET A 44 1.44 -10.26 -7.42
N GLU A 45 1.39 -11.58 -7.59
CA GLU A 45 0.99 -12.24 -8.83
C GLU A 45 -0.48 -11.99 -9.17
N TRP A 46 -1.36 -12.08 -8.18
CA TRP A 46 -2.78 -11.76 -8.35
C TRP A 46 -2.99 -10.30 -8.75
N GLY A 47 -2.29 -9.36 -8.12
CA GLY A 47 -2.38 -7.94 -8.48
C GLY A 47 -1.97 -7.69 -9.94
N LYS A 48 -0.90 -8.37 -10.39
CA LYS A 48 -0.46 -8.32 -11.80
C LYS A 48 -1.49 -8.93 -12.74
N SER A 49 -2.11 -10.06 -12.36
CA SER A 49 -3.09 -10.74 -13.21
C SER A 49 -4.37 -9.92 -13.42
N VAL A 50 -4.73 -9.05 -12.47
CA VAL A 50 -5.83 -8.09 -12.62
C VAL A 50 -5.40 -6.75 -13.25
N GLY A 51 -4.23 -6.74 -13.91
CA GLY A 51 -3.75 -5.59 -14.70
C GLY A 51 -3.13 -4.46 -13.89
N LYS A 52 -2.75 -4.70 -12.63
CA LYS A 52 -2.09 -3.68 -11.79
C LYS A 52 -0.58 -3.75 -11.88
N THR A 53 0.04 -2.58 -11.70
CA THR A 53 1.45 -2.43 -11.42
C THR A 53 1.65 -2.50 -9.91
N CYS A 54 2.08 -3.66 -9.43
CA CYS A 54 2.26 -3.93 -8.00
C CYS A 54 3.61 -3.40 -7.50
N ILE A 55 3.60 -2.68 -6.37
CA ILE A 55 4.80 -2.33 -5.62
C ILE A 55 4.74 -2.90 -4.20
N THR A 56 5.90 -3.24 -3.63
CA THR A 56 6.01 -3.66 -2.24
C THR A 56 5.94 -2.43 -1.33
N CYS A 57 5.11 -2.50 -0.29
CA CYS A 57 5.04 -1.49 0.76
C CYS A 57 5.25 -2.14 2.13
N LYS A 58 6.02 -1.48 3.01
CA LYS A 58 6.05 -1.85 4.44
C LYS A 58 4.77 -1.35 5.12
N ASP A 59 4.31 -2.07 6.14
CA ASP A 59 3.19 -1.63 6.96
C ASP A 59 3.58 -0.41 7.80
N THR A 60 3.33 0.77 7.25
CA THR A 60 3.61 2.06 7.89
C THR A 60 2.44 3.01 7.61
N PRO A 61 2.14 3.97 8.50
CA PRO A 61 1.05 4.91 8.28
C PRO A 61 1.19 5.63 6.93
N GLY A 62 0.12 5.58 6.14
CA GLY A 62 0.08 6.18 4.79
C GLY A 62 0.84 5.40 3.70
N PHE A 63 1.38 4.22 4.00
CA PHE A 63 2.09 3.37 3.04
C PHE A 63 3.20 4.14 2.31
N VAL A 64 3.33 4.01 0.99
CA VAL A 64 4.32 4.77 0.23
C VAL A 64 3.70 6.08 -0.27
N VAL A 65 2.63 6.00 -1.06
CA VAL A 65 2.12 7.17 -1.79
C VAL A 65 1.52 8.22 -0.86
N ASN A 66 0.62 7.84 0.05
CA ASN A 66 -0.03 8.82 0.93
C ASN A 66 0.97 9.43 1.92
N ARG A 67 1.99 8.66 2.31
CA ARG A 67 3.09 9.15 3.15
C ARG A 67 3.94 10.20 2.46
N LEU A 68 4.11 10.13 1.14
CA LEU A 68 4.77 11.18 0.35
C LEU A 68 3.83 12.36 0.07
N LEU A 69 2.55 12.09 -0.16
CA LEU A 69 1.56 13.10 -0.50
C LEU A 69 1.33 14.10 0.65
N ALA A 70 1.24 13.62 1.89
CA ALA A 70 1.00 14.49 3.04
C ALA A 70 2.03 15.63 3.21
N PRO A 71 3.35 15.38 3.28
CA PRO A 71 4.33 16.45 3.37
C PRO A 71 4.42 17.29 2.09
N TYR A 72 4.22 16.70 0.91
CA TYR A 72 4.16 17.44 -0.35
C TYR A 72 3.05 18.51 -0.33
N SER A 73 1.84 18.11 0.07
CA SER A 73 0.70 19.02 0.17
C SER A 73 0.90 20.06 1.27
N ALA A 74 1.50 19.68 2.41
CA ALA A 74 1.82 20.61 3.48
C ALA A 74 2.82 21.69 3.02
N GLU A 75 3.81 21.31 2.23
CA GLU A 75 4.78 22.26 1.70
C GLU A 75 4.17 23.16 0.61
N ALA A 76 3.32 22.61 -0.25
CA ALA A 76 2.56 23.41 -1.22
C ALA A 76 1.70 24.49 -0.53
N MET A 77 1.05 24.14 0.59
CA MET A 77 0.28 25.09 1.39
C MET A 77 1.17 26.19 1.99
N ARG A 78 2.33 25.83 2.54
CA ARG A 78 3.29 26.81 3.09
C ARG A 78 3.83 27.76 2.05
N LEU A 79 4.08 27.28 0.82
CA LEU A 79 4.48 28.16 -0.28
C LEU A 79 3.37 29.17 -0.59
N TYR A 80 2.12 28.70 -0.71
CA TYR A 80 0.97 29.58 -0.93
C TYR A 80 0.79 30.63 0.18
N GLU A 81 0.96 30.25 1.45
CA GLU A 81 0.87 31.17 2.59
C GLU A 81 1.96 32.25 2.61
N ARG A 82 3.07 32.04 1.88
CA ARG A 82 4.19 32.98 1.78
C ARG A 82 4.10 33.94 0.59
N GLY A 83 3.15 33.73 -0.32
CA GLY A 83 2.96 34.51 -1.56
C GLY A 83 3.79 33.97 -2.72
#